data_AF-A0A512M4L3-F1
#
_entry.id   AF-A0A512M4L3-F1
#
_cell.length_a   1.000
_cell.length_b   1.000
_cell.length_c   1.000
_cell.angle_alpha   90.00
_cell.angle_beta   90.00
_cell.angle_gamma   90.00
#
_symmetry.space_group_name_H-M   'P 1'
#
loop_
_entity.id
_entity.type
_entity.pdbx_description
1 polymer ?
#
loop_
_entity_poly.entity_id
_entity_poly.type
_entity_poly.pdbx_seq_one_letter_code
_entity_poly.pdbx_strand_id
1 'polypeptide(L)'
;MPKDVLAKWRAERNRWLVAHDIDPTQKGWKAKVQELPPDEMAEYHDHFTTRWHEELDACYGTCVLRQPELAMIVSDSLLCFHGDRYEMLSFVIMPNHIHLLVCFPGKTEMLAQCESWKRFTAKRINEILGTDGRFWQQDAFDHLVRHEAQYERLLDYLAQNPRRAQLRQGEYLLWSKHGAT
;
A
#
# COMPACT_ATOMS: atom_id res chain seq x y z
N MET A 1 9.88 -5.80 0.50
CA MET A 1 10.07 -7.06 1.26
C MET A 1 10.87 -8.07 0.43
N PRO A 2 11.85 -8.79 1.02
CA PRO A 2 12.62 -9.84 0.35
C PRO A 2 11.73 -10.97 -0.20
N LYS A 3 12.17 -11.63 -1.28
CA LYS A 3 11.38 -12.65 -2.00
C LYS A 3 11.06 -13.87 -1.13
N ASP A 4 12.00 -14.28 -0.30
CA ASP A 4 11.91 -15.41 0.62
C ASP A 4 10.96 -15.12 1.80
N VAL A 5 11.02 -13.92 2.37
CA VAL A 5 10.06 -13.46 3.40
C VAL A 5 8.65 -13.43 2.82
N LEU A 6 8.48 -12.87 1.60
CA LEU A 6 7.21 -12.85 0.89
C LEU A 6 6.66 -14.26 0.65
N ALA A 7 7.51 -15.20 0.21
CA ALA A 7 7.11 -16.57 -0.07
C ALA A 7 6.65 -17.29 1.20
N LYS A 8 7.39 -17.14 2.31
CA LYS A 8 7.04 -17.70 3.62
C LYS A 8 5.70 -17.14 4.13
N TRP A 9 5.53 -15.82 4.12
CA TRP A 9 4.30 -15.17 4.55
C TRP A 9 3.10 -15.63 3.71
N ARG A 10 3.24 -15.72 2.38
CA ARG A 10 2.17 -16.21 1.48
C ARG A 10 1.81 -17.67 1.78
N ALA A 11 2.80 -18.52 2.01
CA ALA A 11 2.56 -19.94 2.32
C ALA A 11 1.86 -20.12 3.68
N GLU A 12 2.22 -19.32 4.67
CA GLU A 12 1.59 -19.33 6.00
C GLU A 12 0.13 -18.86 5.93
N ARG A 13 -0.12 -17.68 5.33
CA ARG A 13 -1.47 -17.16 5.13
C ARG A 13 -2.35 -18.14 4.35
N ASN A 14 -1.83 -18.70 3.26
CA ASN A 14 -2.60 -19.63 2.44
C ASN A 14 -2.99 -20.90 3.21
N ARG A 15 -2.12 -21.41 4.09
CA ARG A 15 -2.46 -22.54 4.97
C ARG A 15 -3.58 -22.17 5.95
N TRP A 16 -3.50 -20.99 6.55
CA TRP A 16 -4.55 -20.52 7.46
C TRP A 16 -5.89 -20.33 6.74
N LEU A 17 -5.88 -19.72 5.54
CA LEU A 17 -7.10 -19.53 4.74
C LEU A 17 -7.77 -20.87 4.38
N VAL A 18 -6.97 -21.86 3.95
CA VAL A 18 -7.48 -23.20 3.65
C VAL A 18 -8.05 -23.89 4.89
N ALA A 19 -7.48 -23.66 6.07
CA ALA A 19 -8.00 -24.19 7.33
C ALA A 19 -9.35 -23.56 7.76
N HIS A 20 -9.70 -22.40 7.19
CA HIS A 20 -10.96 -21.69 7.41
C HIS A 20 -11.88 -21.75 6.18
N ASP A 21 -11.73 -22.78 5.34
CA ASP A 21 -12.55 -23.02 4.13
C ASP A 21 -12.53 -21.89 3.08
N ILE A 22 -11.47 -21.07 3.08
CA ILE A 22 -11.23 -20.01 2.11
C ILE A 22 -10.13 -20.44 1.13
N ASP A 23 -10.50 -20.65 -0.13
CA ASP A 23 -9.55 -20.93 -1.21
C ASP A 23 -8.82 -19.63 -1.65
N PRO A 24 -7.51 -19.47 -1.38
CA PRO A 24 -6.76 -18.26 -1.71
C PRO A 24 -6.52 -18.10 -3.22
N THR A 25 -6.83 -19.10 -4.04
CA THR A 25 -6.70 -19.05 -5.50
C THR A 25 -7.96 -18.50 -6.18
N GLN A 26 -9.10 -18.51 -5.48
CA GLN A 26 -10.36 -17.99 -6.01
C GLN A 26 -10.39 -16.47 -6.02
N LYS A 27 -10.93 -15.89 -7.10
CA LYS A 27 -11.18 -14.46 -7.18
C LYS A 27 -12.21 -14.07 -6.10
N GLY A 28 -11.85 -13.13 -5.23
CA GLY A 28 -12.74 -12.64 -4.18
C GLY A 28 -12.57 -13.30 -2.82
N TRP A 29 -11.55 -14.17 -2.61
CA TRP A 29 -11.26 -14.76 -1.30
C TRP A 29 -11.14 -13.72 -0.17
N LYS A 30 -10.63 -12.52 -0.48
CA LYS A 30 -10.55 -11.40 0.49
C LYS A 30 -11.91 -10.96 1.02
N ALA A 31 -12.97 -11.04 0.20
CA ALA A 31 -14.32 -10.73 0.66
C ALA A 31 -14.81 -11.78 1.65
N LYS A 32 -14.50 -13.06 1.41
CA LYS A 32 -14.83 -14.15 2.34
C LYS A 32 -14.16 -13.97 3.71
N VAL A 33 -12.93 -13.43 3.77
CA VAL A 33 -12.27 -13.09 5.05
C VAL A 33 -13.08 -12.06 5.85
N GLN A 34 -13.77 -11.13 5.18
CA GLN A 34 -14.61 -10.13 5.82
C GLN A 34 -15.98 -10.68 6.27
N GLU A 35 -16.31 -11.90 5.86
CA GLU A 35 -17.53 -12.62 6.23
C GLU A 35 -17.29 -13.60 7.38
N LEU A 36 -16.04 -13.75 7.84
CA LEU A 36 -15.67 -14.61 8.96
C LEU A 36 -16.27 -14.11 10.29
N PRO A 37 -16.44 -15.00 11.28
CA PRO A 37 -16.73 -14.61 12.65
C PRO A 37 -15.76 -13.52 13.16
N PRO A 38 -16.22 -12.59 14.02
CA PRO A 38 -15.39 -11.48 14.49
C PRO A 38 -14.03 -11.91 15.07
N ASP A 39 -13.99 -13.01 15.82
CA ASP A 39 -12.77 -13.50 16.46
C ASP A 39 -11.75 -14.03 15.42
N GLU A 40 -12.20 -14.78 14.42
CA GLU A 40 -11.35 -15.30 13.34
C GLU A 40 -10.88 -14.18 12.40
N MET A 41 -11.75 -13.20 12.13
CA MET A 41 -11.38 -12.02 11.38
C MET A 41 -10.32 -11.19 12.14
N ALA A 42 -10.47 -11.04 13.46
CA ALA A 42 -9.49 -10.37 14.31
C ALA A 42 -8.16 -11.12 14.31
N GLU A 43 -8.17 -12.45 14.49
CA GLU A 43 -6.98 -13.30 14.41
C GLU A 43 -6.27 -13.15 13.06
N TYR A 44 -7.02 -13.17 11.95
CA TYR A 44 -6.44 -12.97 10.63
C TYR A 44 -5.75 -11.61 10.49
N HIS A 45 -6.40 -10.55 10.98
CA HIS A 45 -5.84 -9.21 10.92
C HIS A 45 -4.59 -9.07 11.79
N ASP A 46 -4.63 -9.55 13.03
CA ASP A 46 -3.51 -9.51 13.95
C ASP A 46 -2.32 -10.32 13.43
N HIS A 47 -2.58 -11.51 12.89
CA HIS A 47 -1.52 -12.42 12.51
C HIS A 47 -0.93 -12.13 11.11
N PHE A 48 -1.77 -11.76 10.13
CA PHE A 48 -1.32 -11.61 8.75
C PHE A 48 -1.25 -10.16 8.29
N THR A 49 -2.21 -9.30 8.67
CA THR A 49 -2.24 -7.91 8.19
C THR A 49 -1.21 -7.07 8.95
N THR A 50 -1.19 -7.16 10.28
CA THR A 50 -0.23 -6.41 11.12
C THR A 50 1.20 -6.80 10.81
N ARG A 51 1.50 -8.11 10.80
CA ARG A 51 2.82 -8.63 10.45
C ARG A 51 3.27 -8.23 9.05
N TRP A 52 2.34 -8.18 8.08
CA TRP A 52 2.66 -7.70 6.74
C TRP A 52 3.09 -6.23 6.73
N HIS A 53 2.37 -5.37 7.44
CA HIS A 53 2.73 -3.96 7.57
C HIS A 53 4.09 -3.80 8.28
N GLU A 54 4.33 -4.53 9.37
CA GLU A 54 5.63 -4.50 10.07
C GLU A 54 6.81 -4.89 9.17
N GLU A 55 6.66 -5.95 8.38
CA GLU A 55 7.69 -6.41 7.43
C GLU A 55 7.90 -5.44 6.25
N LEU A 56 6.86 -4.70 5.85
CA LEU A 56 7.00 -3.61 4.87
C LEU A 56 7.71 -2.39 5.46
N ASP A 57 7.29 -1.98 6.65
CA ASP A 57 7.78 -0.82 7.40
C ASP A 57 9.23 -0.98 7.86
N ALA A 58 9.71 -2.21 7.99
CA ALA A 58 11.12 -2.51 8.25
C ALA A 58 12.09 -1.99 7.17
N CYS A 59 11.59 -1.41 6.07
CA CYS A 59 12.39 -0.75 5.04
C CYS A 59 13.47 -1.67 4.43
N TYR A 60 13.19 -2.97 4.32
CA TYR A 60 14.10 -3.91 3.67
C TYR A 60 14.16 -3.68 2.14
N GLY A 61 15.34 -3.97 1.56
CA GLY A 61 15.61 -3.87 0.13
C GLY A 61 16.43 -2.61 -0.22
N THR A 62 16.39 -2.21 -1.48
CA THR A 62 17.20 -1.10 -2.01
C THR A 62 16.74 0.28 -1.55
N CYS A 63 15.53 0.41 -0.98
CA CYS A 63 14.99 1.67 -0.45
C CYS A 63 15.11 2.85 -1.42
N VAL A 64 14.83 2.61 -2.71
CA VAL A 64 15.03 3.59 -3.78
C VAL A 64 14.29 4.91 -3.51
N LEU A 65 13.09 4.83 -2.94
CA LEU A 65 12.26 6.02 -2.66
C LEU A 65 12.73 6.80 -1.42
N ARG A 66 13.79 6.35 -0.73
CA ARG A 66 14.50 7.18 0.27
C ARG A 66 15.17 8.40 -0.37
N GLN A 67 15.45 8.33 -1.68
CA GLN A 67 15.97 9.46 -2.43
C GLN A 67 14.83 10.47 -2.68
N PRO A 68 14.91 11.71 -2.16
CA PRO A 68 13.80 12.66 -2.24
C PRO A 68 13.36 12.96 -3.68
N GLU A 69 14.30 12.98 -4.62
CA GLU A 69 14.03 13.23 -6.02
C GLU A 69 13.14 12.14 -6.64
N LEU A 70 13.36 10.87 -6.27
CA LEU A 70 12.55 9.75 -6.75
C LEU A 70 11.19 9.66 -6.05
N ALA A 71 11.14 10.01 -4.76
CA ALA A 71 9.88 10.17 -4.04
C ALA A 71 9.01 11.27 -4.66
N MET A 72 9.63 12.37 -5.09
CA MET A 72 8.91 13.49 -5.71
C MET A 72 8.20 13.08 -7.01
N ILE A 73 8.84 12.24 -7.84
CA ILE A 73 8.21 11.72 -9.07
C ILE A 73 6.90 10.98 -8.77
N VAL A 74 6.89 10.20 -7.68
CA VAL A 74 5.69 9.49 -7.24
C VAL A 74 4.65 10.47 -6.72
N SER A 75 5.05 11.41 -5.86
CA SER A 75 4.18 12.46 -5.31
C SER A 75 3.49 13.27 -6.42
N ASP A 76 4.27 13.77 -7.38
CA ASP A 76 3.76 14.56 -8.51
C ASP A 76 2.79 13.74 -9.37
N SER A 77 3.09 12.45 -9.60
CA SER A 77 2.19 11.56 -10.33
C SER A 77 0.88 11.30 -9.60
N LEU A 78 0.92 11.17 -8.27
CA LEU A 78 -0.26 10.99 -7.41
C LEU A 78 -1.13 12.26 -7.34
N LEU A 79 -0.53 13.45 -7.42
CA LEU A 79 -1.26 14.72 -7.34
C LEU A 79 -1.70 15.28 -8.70
N CYS A 80 -1.13 14.79 -9.81
CA CYS A 80 -1.35 15.33 -11.16
C CYS A 80 -2.82 15.43 -11.59
N PHE A 81 -3.69 14.52 -11.15
CA PHE A 81 -5.12 14.52 -11.48
C PHE A 81 -6.03 14.59 -10.25
N HIS A 82 -5.49 14.98 -9.10
CA HIS A 82 -6.29 15.25 -7.91
C HIS A 82 -7.30 16.38 -8.19
N GLY A 83 -8.57 16.15 -7.85
CA GLY A 83 -9.67 17.09 -8.09
C GLY A 83 -10.29 17.00 -9.48
N ASP A 84 -9.75 16.14 -10.35
CA ASP A 84 -10.27 15.86 -11.69
C ASP A 84 -10.71 14.39 -11.81
N ARG A 85 -9.75 13.46 -11.79
CA ARG A 85 -10.03 12.02 -12.00
C ARG A 85 -10.31 11.25 -10.71
N TYR A 86 -9.82 11.76 -9.59
CA TYR A 86 -9.94 11.17 -8.26
C TYR A 86 -9.67 12.24 -7.22
N GLU A 87 -10.07 11.94 -5.99
CA GLU A 87 -9.79 12.78 -4.84
C GLU A 87 -8.72 12.14 -3.97
N MET A 88 -7.52 12.73 -3.97
CA MET A 88 -6.43 12.32 -3.09
C MET A 88 -6.72 12.85 -1.68
N LEU A 89 -6.80 11.96 -0.69
CA LEU A 89 -7.11 12.34 0.70
C LEU A 89 -5.81 12.43 1.52
N SER A 90 -4.96 11.40 1.44
CA SER A 90 -3.63 11.40 2.03
C SER A 90 -2.75 10.33 1.39
N PHE A 91 -1.43 10.52 1.40
CA PHE A 91 -0.49 9.47 1.09
C PHE A 91 0.81 9.66 1.86
N VAL A 92 1.51 8.55 2.08
CA VAL A 92 2.89 8.53 2.55
C VAL A 92 3.74 7.69 1.62
N ILE A 93 4.83 8.28 1.17
CA ILE A 93 5.87 7.62 0.38
C ILE A 93 6.98 7.21 1.35
N MET A 94 7.06 5.91 1.58
CA MET A 94 8.08 5.29 2.41
C MET A 94 9.28 4.87 1.53
N PRO A 95 10.47 4.63 2.11
CA PRO A 95 11.67 4.27 1.37
C PRO A 95 11.51 3.13 0.33
N ASN A 96 10.65 2.15 0.60
CA ASN A 96 10.48 0.95 -0.21
C ASN A 96 9.03 0.68 -0.68
N HIS A 97 8.05 1.49 -0.26
CA HIS A 97 6.63 1.31 -0.59
C HIS A 97 5.85 2.62 -0.44
N ILE A 98 4.56 2.62 -0.78
CA ILE A 98 3.67 3.77 -0.57
C ILE A 98 2.36 3.31 0.05
N HIS A 99 1.79 4.14 0.93
CA HIS A 99 0.40 4.02 1.39
C HIS A 99 -0.38 5.24 0.87
N LEU A 100 -1.58 5.02 0.36
CA LEU A 100 -2.45 6.09 -0.15
C LEU A 100 -3.91 5.84 0.22
N LEU A 101 -4.61 6.93 0.50
CA LEU A 101 -6.03 7.00 0.75
C LEU A 101 -6.66 7.90 -0.30
N VAL A 102 -7.47 7.32 -1.18
CA VAL A 102 -7.97 7.97 -2.40
C VAL A 102 -9.42 7.57 -2.64
N CYS A 103 -10.24 8.56 -3.03
CA CYS A 103 -11.59 8.33 -3.51
C CYS A 103 -11.62 8.36 -5.04
N PHE A 104 -12.24 7.34 -5.65
CA PHE A 104 -12.43 7.25 -7.10
C PHE A 104 -13.91 7.26 -7.44
N PRO A 105 -14.30 7.76 -8.63
CA PRO A 105 -15.69 7.70 -9.10
C PRO A 105 -16.25 6.27 -9.17
N GLY A 106 -15.38 5.29 -9.45
CA GLY A 106 -15.74 3.90 -9.58
C GLY A 106 -14.54 2.96 -9.62
N LYS A 107 -14.83 1.66 -9.59
CA LYS A 107 -13.82 0.60 -9.57
C LYS A 107 -13.01 0.54 -10.86
N THR A 108 -13.62 0.82 -12.00
CA THR A 108 -12.94 0.78 -13.31
C THR A 108 -11.90 1.89 -13.39
N GLU A 109 -12.28 3.10 -13.00
CA GLU A 109 -11.44 4.30 -12.93
C GLU A 109 -10.29 4.07 -11.94
N MET A 110 -10.59 3.51 -10.76
CA MET A 110 -9.58 3.13 -9.78
C MET A 110 -8.53 2.19 -10.37
N LEU A 111 -8.94 1.08 -10.98
CA LEU A 111 -8.01 0.10 -11.54
C LEU A 111 -7.15 0.71 -12.66
N ALA A 112 -7.77 1.45 -13.58
CA ALA A 112 -7.06 2.12 -14.67
C ALA A 112 -6.05 3.15 -14.14
N GLN A 113 -6.44 3.92 -13.13
CA GLN A 113 -5.56 4.94 -12.56
C GLN A 113 -4.40 4.32 -11.77
N CYS A 114 -4.64 3.24 -11.01
CA CYS A 114 -3.57 2.51 -10.33
C CYS A 114 -2.55 1.93 -11.32
N GLU A 115 -2.99 1.38 -12.45
CA GLU A 115 -2.09 0.91 -13.50
C GLU A 115 -1.30 2.07 -14.11
N SER A 116 -1.97 3.19 -14.39
CA SER A 116 -1.36 4.39 -14.93
C SER A 116 -0.24 4.94 -14.05
N TRP A 117 -0.50 5.11 -12.74
CA TRP A 117 0.51 5.55 -11.77
C TRP A 117 1.71 4.61 -11.75
N LYS A 118 1.48 3.30 -11.63
CA LYS A 118 2.55 2.30 -11.59
C LYS A 118 3.40 2.35 -12.85
N ARG A 119 2.76 2.39 -14.02
CA ARG A 119 3.45 2.41 -15.32
C ARG A 119 4.29 3.68 -15.49
N PHE A 120 3.71 4.85 -15.21
CA PHE A 120 4.40 6.13 -15.38
C PHE A 120 5.60 6.25 -14.44
N THR A 121 5.38 6.04 -13.14
CA THR A 121 6.44 6.20 -12.13
C THR A 121 7.54 5.16 -12.29
N ALA A 122 7.21 3.89 -12.58
CA ALA A 122 8.21 2.86 -12.84
C ALA A 122 9.12 3.24 -14.01
N LYS A 123 8.54 3.72 -15.11
CA LYS A 123 9.31 4.15 -16.29
C LYS A 123 10.26 5.29 -15.93
N ARG A 124 9.76 6.35 -15.32
CA ARG A 124 10.57 7.54 -14.98
C ARG A 124 11.69 7.23 -13.98
N ILE A 125 11.40 6.42 -12.97
CA ILE A 125 12.40 6.06 -11.96
C ILE A 125 13.48 5.15 -12.57
N ASN A 126 13.08 4.15 -13.36
CA ASN A 126 14.04 3.28 -14.06
C ASN A 126 14.96 4.07 -15.00
N GLU A 127 14.43 5.06 -15.74
CA GLU A 127 15.22 5.95 -16.60
C GLU A 127 16.33 6.68 -15.81
N ILE A 128 16.01 7.18 -14.61
CA ILE A 128 16.97 7.90 -13.75
C ILE A 128 17.99 6.95 -13.14
N LEU A 129 17.57 5.75 -12.74
CA LEU A 129 18.45 4.75 -12.14
C LEU A 129 19.31 4.01 -13.17
N GLY A 130 19.05 4.18 -14.47
CA GLY A 130 19.68 3.39 -15.53
C GLY A 130 19.34 1.90 -15.45
N THR A 131 18.19 1.55 -14.86
CA THR A 131 17.71 0.17 -14.72
C THR A 131 16.58 -0.12 -15.70
N ASP A 132 16.30 -1.40 -15.95
CA ASP A 132 15.16 -1.85 -16.73
C ASP A 132 14.26 -2.81 -15.94
N GLY A 133 13.11 -3.16 -16.51
CA GLY A 133 12.19 -4.12 -15.93
C GLY A 133 11.21 -3.57 -14.89
N ARG A 134 10.76 -4.45 -13.99
CA ARG A 134 9.63 -4.18 -13.09
C ARG A 134 10.09 -3.45 -11.82
N PHE A 135 9.57 -2.24 -11.63
CA PHE A 135 9.79 -1.44 -10.41
C PHE A 135 8.79 -1.79 -9.29
N TRP A 136 7.49 -1.73 -9.58
CA TRP A 136 6.44 -2.01 -8.58
C TRP A 136 6.08 -3.49 -8.48
N GLN A 137 5.71 -3.92 -7.28
CA GLN A 137 5.13 -5.24 -7.07
C GLN A 137 3.74 -5.35 -7.75
N GLN A 138 3.46 -6.51 -8.36
CA GLN A 138 2.26 -6.75 -9.16
C GLN A 138 0.96 -6.64 -8.35
N ASP A 139 0.99 -7.08 -7.08
CA ASP A 139 -0.20 -7.26 -6.25
C ASP A 139 -0.40 -6.14 -5.21
N ALA A 140 -0.20 -4.88 -5.58
CA ALA A 140 -0.45 -3.75 -4.68
C ALA A 140 -1.81 -3.10 -4.98
N PHE A 141 -2.85 -3.52 -4.24
CA PHE A 141 -3.97 -2.69 -3.79
C PHE A 141 -4.79 -3.45 -2.75
N ASP A 142 -5.11 -2.83 -1.62
CA ASP A 142 -6.02 -3.42 -0.64
C ASP A 142 -6.93 -2.40 0.05
N HIS A 143 -8.10 -2.95 0.38
CA HIS A 143 -9.20 -2.47 1.20
C HIS A 143 -10.01 -1.24 0.73
N LEU A 144 -11.31 -1.48 0.51
CA LEU A 144 -12.32 -0.43 0.37
C LEU A 144 -12.65 0.09 1.76
N VAL A 145 -12.54 1.40 1.99
CA VAL A 145 -12.97 2.03 3.24
C VAL A 145 -14.49 2.09 3.28
N ARG A 146 -15.10 1.50 4.31
CA ARG A 146 -16.57 1.35 4.38
C ARG A 146 -17.24 2.28 5.37
N HIS A 147 -16.53 2.72 6.41
CA HIS A 147 -17.10 3.52 7.51
C HIS A 147 -16.12 4.61 7.98
N GLU A 148 -16.65 5.68 8.58
CA GLU A 148 -15.89 6.86 9.02
C GLU A 148 -14.80 6.53 10.04
N ALA A 149 -15.09 5.69 11.05
CA ALA A 149 -14.09 5.27 12.03
C ALA A 149 -12.92 4.49 11.40
N GLN A 150 -13.11 3.88 10.23
CA GLN A 150 -12.01 3.26 9.48
C GLN A 150 -11.20 4.31 8.72
N TYR A 151 -11.88 5.32 8.15
CA TYR A 151 -11.25 6.43 7.47
C TYR A 151 -10.29 7.19 8.41
N GLU A 152 -10.73 7.57 9.60
CA GLU A 152 -9.90 8.27 10.58
C GLU A 152 -8.67 7.45 11.00
N ARG A 153 -8.86 6.16 11.31
CA ARG A 153 -7.75 5.26 11.65
C ARG A 153 -6.72 5.13 10.54
N LEU A 154 -7.15 5.16 9.27
CA LEU A 154 -6.23 5.12 8.14
C LEU A 154 -5.45 6.42 8.00
N LEU A 155 -6.08 7.58 8.18
CA LEU A 155 -5.37 8.86 8.20
C LEU A 155 -4.29 8.88 9.29
N ASP A 156 -4.65 8.48 10.52
CA ASP A 156 -3.71 8.38 11.63
C ASP A 156 -2.58 7.39 11.34
N TYR A 157 -2.91 6.24 10.75
CA TYR A 157 -1.92 5.25 10.34
C TYR A 157 -0.92 5.87 9.35
N LEU A 158 -1.40 6.51 8.28
CA LEU A 158 -0.53 7.15 7.28
C LEU A 158 0.39 8.20 7.92
N ALA A 159 -0.13 9.03 8.83
CA ALA A 159 0.64 10.06 9.51
C ALA A 159 1.69 9.49 10.47
N GLN A 160 1.38 8.39 11.17
CA GLN A 160 2.26 7.78 12.16
C GLN A 160 3.26 6.78 11.56
N ASN A 161 3.02 6.28 10.35
CA ASN A 161 3.81 5.23 9.73
C ASN A 161 5.31 5.57 9.64
N PRO A 162 5.74 6.78 9.20
CA PRO A 162 7.16 7.17 9.25
C PRO A 162 7.78 7.09 10.64
N ARG A 163 7.05 7.53 11.67
CA ARG A 163 7.51 7.49 13.06
C ARG A 163 7.66 6.05 13.55
N ARG A 164 6.69 5.18 13.24
CA ARG A 164 6.73 3.75 13.59
C ARG A 164 7.90 3.03 12.92
N ALA A 165 8.19 3.39 11.68
CA ALA A 165 9.36 2.91 10.93
C ALA A 165 10.68 3.60 11.32
N GLN A 166 10.68 4.48 12.34
CA GLN A 166 11.86 5.20 12.84
C GLN A 166 12.58 6.04 11.77
N LEU A 167 11.83 6.57 10.79
CA LEU A 167 12.37 7.37 9.71
C LEU A 167 12.58 8.82 10.14
N ARG A 168 13.65 9.42 9.62
CA ARG A 168 13.99 10.83 9.82
C ARG A 168 13.35 11.69 8.74
N GLN A 169 13.27 12.99 9.01
CA GLN A 169 12.84 13.96 8.00
C GLN A 169 13.73 13.85 6.75
N GLY A 170 13.11 13.82 5.58
CA GLY A 170 13.78 13.64 4.29
C GLY A 170 13.92 12.18 3.84
N GLU A 171 13.60 11.20 4.68
CA GLU A 171 13.60 9.78 4.29
C GLU A 171 12.22 9.28 3.82
N TYR A 172 11.20 10.12 3.95
CA TYR A 172 9.82 9.86 3.54
C TYR A 172 9.18 11.16 3.04
N LEU A 173 8.06 11.04 2.34
CA LEU A 173 7.22 12.17 1.94
C LEU A 173 5.78 11.89 2.37
N LEU A 174 5.25 12.73 3.27
CA LEU A 174 3.87 12.67 3.72
C LEU A 174 3.08 13.85 3.13
N TRP A 175 1.90 13.55 2.60
CA TRP A 175 0.95 14.55 2.13
C TRP A 175 -0.46 14.24 2.66
N SER A 176 -1.19 15.28 3.04
CA SER A 176 -2.58 15.19 3.47
C SER A 176 -3.34 16.40 2.95
N LYS A 177 -4.52 16.17 2.37
CA LYS A 177 -5.39 17.21 1.82
C LYS A 177 -5.76 18.29 2.86
N HIS A 178 -5.92 17.89 4.11
CA HIS A 178 -6.34 18.77 5.20
C HIS A 178 -5.18 19.29 6.07
N GLY A 179 -3.93 19.06 5.65
CA GLY A 179 -2.74 19.33 6.46
C GLY A 179 -2.55 18.27 7.56
N ALA A 180 -1.29 17.98 7.90
CA ALA A 180 -1.00 17.26 9.13
C ALA A 180 -1.23 18.24 10.29
N THR A 181 -2.15 17.91 11.20
CA THR A 181 -2.26 18.62 12.48
C THR A 181 -1.12 18.25 13.41
#